data_AF-D4MIM3-F1
#
_entry.id   AF-D4MIM3-F1
#
_cell.length_a   1.000
_cell.length_b   1.000
_cell.length_c   1.000
_cell.angle_alpha   90.00
_cell.angle_beta   90.00
_cell.angle_gamma   90.00
#
_symmetry.space_group_name_H-M   'P 1'
#
loop_
_entity.id
_entity.type
_entity.pdbx_description
1 polymer ?
#
loop_
_entity_poly.entity_id
_entity_poly.type
_entity_poly.pdbx_seq_one_letter_code
_entity_poly.pdbx_strand_id
1 'polypeptide(L)' 'MAHLSLSQDEVWLMPFGLLMDLWECHKQFMGIARPKQVLTIDDVIPYGI' A
#
# COMPACT_ATOMS: atom_id res chain seq x y z
N MET A 1 -12.49 10.87 23.95
CA MET A 1 -11.31 10.50 23.14
C MET A 1 -11.81 10.19 21.73
N ALA A 2 -11.83 11.20 20.88
CA ALA A 2 -12.16 11.12 19.45
C ALA A 2 -11.57 12.38 18.82
N HIS A 3 -10.24 12.42 18.68
CA HIS A 3 -9.54 13.61 18.17
C HIS A 3 -9.70 13.76 16.64
N LEU A 4 -10.39 12.83 15.97
CA LEU A 4 -10.47 12.76 14.50
C LEU A 4 -11.89 12.83 13.93
N SER A 5 -12.92 13.09 14.74
CA SER A 5 -14.34 13.11 14.28
C SER A 5 -14.75 11.85 13.50
N LEU A 6 -14.09 10.73 13.76
CA LEU A 6 -14.42 9.44 13.17
C LEU A 6 -15.54 8.80 13.99
N SER A 7 -16.48 8.15 13.29
CA SER A 7 -17.54 7.38 13.93
C SER A 7 -16.93 6.27 14.81
N GLN A 8 -17.66 5.85 15.85
CA GLN A 8 -17.15 4.83 16.77
C GLN A 8 -16.79 3.52 16.03
N ASP A 9 -17.55 3.17 14.99
CA ASP A 9 -17.29 2.01 14.13
C ASP A 9 -15.98 2.15 13.34
N GLU A 10 -15.66 3.32 12.80
CA GLU A 10 -14.38 3.57 12.12
C GLU A 10 -13.20 3.47 13.09
N VAL A 11 -13.35 3.94 14.33
CA VAL A 11 -12.32 3.84 15.38
C VAL A 11 -12.02 2.38 15.73
N TRP A 12 -13.06 1.54 15.81
CA TRP A 12 -12.91 0.09 16.03
C TRP A 12 -12.32 -0.64 14.82
N LEU A 13 -12.44 -0.09 13.61
CA LEU A 13 -11.86 -0.63 12.38
C LEU A 13 -10.42 -0.18 12.12
N MET A 14 -9.94 0.91 12.74
CA MET A 14 -8.56 1.39 12.58
C MET A 14 -7.47 0.32 12.86
N PRO A 15 -7.59 -0.57 13.86
CA PRO A 15 -6.60 -1.62 14.08
C PRO A 15 -6.49 -2.58 12.88
N PHE A 16 -7.60 -2.88 12.23
CA PHE A 16 -7.61 -3.75 11.04
C PHE A 16 -6.99 -3.05 9.82
N GLY A 17 -7.25 -1.74 9.66
CA GLY A 17 -6.61 -0.94 8.61
C GLY A 17 -5.08 -0.93 8.76
N LEU A 18 -4.59 -0.74 9.99
CA LEU A 18 -3.15 -0.78 10.28
C LEU A 18 -2.53 -2.16 10.02
N LEU A 19 -3.21 -3.23 10.42
CA LEU A 19 -2.75 -4.60 10.17
C LEU A 19 -2.67 -4.93 8.67
N MET A 20 -3.64 -4.47 7.88
CA MET A 20 -3.64 -4.64 6.43
C MET A 20 -2.47 -3.88 5.78
N ASP A 21 -2.20 -2.65 6.22
CA ASP A 21 -1.07 -1.86 5.73
C ASP A 21 0.28 -2.50 6.08
N LEU A 22 0.45 -2.96 7.33
CA LEU A 22 1.63 -3.70 7.78
C LEU A 22 1.83 -5.02 7.01
N TRP A 23 0.74 -5.72 6.70
CA TRP A 23 0.78 -6.95 5.90
C TRP A 23 1.25 -6.70 4.47
N GLU A 24 0.77 -5.63 3.83
CA GLU A 24 1.25 -5.22 2.50
C GLU A 24 2.72 -4.82 2.54
N CYS A 25 3.15 -4.02 3.52
CA CYS A 25 4.55 -3.66 3.71
C CYS A 25 5.43 -4.91 3.93
N HIS A 26 4.96 -5.89 4.70
CA HIS A 26 5.68 -7.15 4.92
C HIS A 26 5.83 -7.96 3.63
N LYS A 27 4.78 -8.06 2.81
CA LYS A 27 4.85 -8.71 1.50
C LYS A 27 5.82 -8.00 0.55
N GLN A 28 5.89 -6.68 0.60
CA GLN A 28 6.87 -5.90 -0.19
C GLN A 28 8.30 -6.13 0.32
N PHE A 29 8.50 -6.18 1.64
CA PHE A 29 9.81 -6.49 2.26
C PHE A 29 10.31 -7.90 1.92
N MET A 30 9.42 -8.89 1.96
CA MET A 30 9.73 -10.28 1.56
C MET A 30 9.92 -10.44 0.03
N GLY A 31 9.74 -9.38 -0.77
CA GLY A 31 9.83 -9.42 -2.22
C GLY A 31 8.68 -10.15 -2.92
N ILE A 32 7.61 -10.49 -2.19
CA ILE A 32 6.42 -11.19 -2.70
C ILE A 32 5.53 -10.22 -3.48
N ALA A 33 5.42 -8.98 -3.00
CA ALA A 33 4.74 -7.90 -3.70
C ALA A 33 5.78 -6.97 -4.32
N ARG A 34 5.71 -6.78 -5.65
CA ARG A 34 6.51 -5.74 -6.29
C ARG A 34 6.00 -4.38 -5.81
N PRO A 35 6.88 -3.46 -5.36
CA PRO A 35 6.46 -2.11 -5.06
C PRO A 35 5.76 -1.52 -6.29
N LYS A 36 4.78 -0.63 -6.10
CA LYS A 36 4.11 0.03 -7.22
C LYS A 36 5.16 0.78 -8.05
N GLN A 37 5.48 0.25 -9.22
CA GLN A 37 6.39 0.90 -10.16
C GLN A 37 5.56 1.76 -11.10
N VAL A 38 5.88 3.05 -11.18
CA VAL A 38 5.36 3.92 -12.24
C VAL A 38 6.30 3.74 -13.42
N LEU A 39 5.93 2.82 -14.32
CA LEU A 39 6.65 2.60 -15.58
C LEU A 39 5.91 3.34 -16.68
N THR A 40 6.67 4.05 -17.50
CA THR A 40 6.20 4.65 -18.74
C THR A 40 6.42 3.68 -19.90
N ILE A 41 5.72 3.89 -21.02
CA ILE A 41 5.86 3.04 -22.22
C ILE A 41 7.32 3.04 -22.71
N ASP A 42 8.01 4.17 -22.56
CA ASP A 42 9.44 4.34 -22.88
C ASP A 42 10.36 3.47 -22.02
N ASP A 43 9.96 3.10 -20.79
CA ASP A 43 10.74 2.22 -19.91
C ASP A 43 10.61 0.73 -20.29
N VAL A 44 9.57 0.38 -21.05
CA VAL A 44 9.24 -1.00 -21.46
C VAL A 44 9.74 -1.30 -22.87
N ILE A 45 9.77 -0.29 -23.76
CA ILE A 45 10.24 -0.45 -25.14
C ILE A 45 11.75 -0.18 -25.18
N PRO A 46 12.60 -1.19 -25.42
CA PRO A 46 14.04 -0.95 -25.58
C PRO A 46 14.28 -0.04 -26.79
N TYR A 47 14.89 1.13 -26.54
CA TYR A 47 15.37 2.01 -27.60
C TYR A 47 16.49 1.29 -28.38
N GLY A 48 16.19 0.74 -29.55
CA GLY A 48 17.20 0.24 -30.49
C GLY A 48 16.85 -1.07 -31.20
N ILE A 49 15.78 -1.08 -32.00
CA ILE A 49 15.70 -1.96 -33.18
C ILE A 49 16.32 -1.21 -34.36
#